data_AF-A0A1G1XLQ3-F1
#
_entry.id   AF-A0A1G1XLQ3-F1
#
_cell.length_a   1.000
_cell.length_b   1.000
_cell.length_c   1.000
_cell.angle_alpha   90.00
_cell.angle_beta   90.00
_cell.angle_gamma   90.00
#
_symmetry.space_group_name_H-M   'P 1'
#
loop_
_entity.id
_entity.type
_entity.pdbx_description
1 polymer ?
#
loop_
_entity_poly.entity_id
_entity_poly.type
_entity_poly.pdbx_seq_one_letter_code
_entity_poly.pdbx_strand_id
1 'polypeptide(L)'
;MILFLVGIFEMLIVTVWTKVVTKTQILASGFITLINVLIWYYVLQTIVDNISNWIIALLYALGCAVGTMIATLYFQHEENKNYAGK
;
A
#
# COMPACT_ATOMS: atom_id res chain seq x y z
N MET A 1 -8.14 9.06 11.78
CA MET A 1 -6.84 8.45 12.13
C MET A 1 -6.70 7.03 11.58
N ILE A 2 -7.70 6.16 11.72
CA ILE A 2 -7.67 4.80 11.14
C ILE A 2 -7.32 4.82 9.63
N LEU A 3 -7.93 5.70 8.84
CA LEU A 3 -7.66 5.80 7.40
C LEU A 3 -6.22 6.19 7.03
N PHE A 4 -5.53 6.94 7.89
CA PHE A 4 -4.11 7.25 7.68
C PHE A 4 -3.26 5.98 7.80
N LEU A 5 -3.51 5.16 8.82
CA LEU A 5 -2.83 3.87 8.97
C LEU A 5 -3.20 2.91 7.84
N VAL A 6 -4.49 2.86 7.45
CA VAL A 6 -4.94 2.04 6.32
C VAL A 6 -4.22 2.43 5.04
N GLY A 7 -4.05 3.73 4.75
CA GLY A 7 -3.29 4.20 3.57
C GLY A 7 -1.81 3.79 3.60
N ILE A 8 -1.17 3.80 4.77
CA ILE A 8 0.21 3.29 4.93
C ILE A 8 0.27 1.79 4.61
N PHE A 9 -0.59 1.00 5.25
CA PHE A 9 -0.62 -0.45 5.06
C PHE A 9 -0.98 -0.85 3.63
N GLU A 10 -1.90 -0.14 3.01
CA GLU A 10 -2.29 -0.36 1.62
C GLU A 10 -1.09 -0.22 0.69
N MET A 11 -0.34 0.88 0.79
CA MET A 11 0.84 1.09 -0.05
C MET A 11 1.94 0.04 0.20
N LEU A 12 2.11 -0.44 1.44
CA LEU A 12 3.01 -1.55 1.74
C LEU A 12 2.57 -2.85 1.05
N ILE A 13 1.27 -3.18 1.11
CA ILE A 13 0.70 -4.37 0.47
C ILE A 13 0.87 -4.30 -1.05
N VAL A 14 0.60 -3.13 -1.66
CA VAL A 14 0.77 -2.90 -3.10
C VAL A 14 2.23 -3.08 -3.52
N THR A 15 3.18 -2.63 -2.69
CA THR A 15 4.60 -2.77 -2.99
C THR A 15 5.05 -4.24 -2.91
N VAL A 16 4.55 -5.01 -1.94
CA VAL A 16 4.77 -6.47 -1.87
C VAL A 16 4.15 -7.16 -3.08
N TRP A 17 2.94 -6.78 -3.48
CA TRP A 17 2.30 -7.29 -4.69
C TRP A 17 3.14 -7.06 -5.94
N THR A 18 3.73 -5.87 -6.10
CA THR A 18 4.60 -5.58 -7.26
C THR A 18 5.83 -6.47 -7.31
N LYS A 19 6.36 -6.90 -6.16
CA LYS A 19 7.46 -7.88 -6.07
C LYS A 19 7.01 -9.31 -6.36
N VAL A 20 5.79 -9.68 -5.96
CA VAL A 20 5.23 -11.03 -6.17
C VAL A 20 4.83 -11.22 -7.64
N VAL A 21 4.22 -10.21 -8.25
CA VAL A 21 3.81 -10.26 -9.66
C VAL A 21 5.01 -10.32 -10.61
N THR A 22 6.12 -9.64 -10.27
CA THR A 22 7.37 -9.70 -11.05
C THR A 22 8.09 -11.05 -10.95
N LYS A 23 7.85 -11.81 -9.88
CA LYS A 23 8.33 -13.21 -9.73
C LYS A 23 7.38 -14.25 -10.34
N THR A 24 6.42 -13.84 -11.18
CA THR A 24 5.47 -14.71 -11.89
C THR A 24 4.66 -15.67 -11.00
N GLN A 25 4.46 -15.33 -9.73
CA GLN A 25 3.64 -16.12 -8.80
C GLN A 25 2.15 -15.79 -8.97
N ILE A 26 1.51 -16.40 -9.97
CA ILE A 26 0.12 -16.09 -10.40
C ILE A 26 -0.91 -16.25 -9.26
N LEU A 27 -0.80 -17.32 -8.47
CA LEU A 27 -1.75 -17.58 -7.37
C LEU A 27 -1.60 -16.57 -6.23
N ALA A 28 -0.35 -16.23 -5.87
CA ALA A 28 -0.07 -15.28 -4.81
C ALA A 28 -0.43 -13.85 -5.22
N SER A 29 -0.13 -13.44 -6.46
CA SER A 29 -0.52 -12.13 -6.97
C SER A 29 -2.03 -11.97 -7.03
N GLY A 30 -2.77 -13.00 -7.46
CA GLY A 30 -4.23 -13.00 -7.47
C GLY A 30 -4.84 -12.84 -6.08
N PHE A 31 -4.33 -13.57 -5.07
CA PHE A 31 -4.81 -13.47 -3.69
C PHE A 31 -4.56 -12.09 -3.09
N ILE A 32 -3.38 -11.52 -3.30
CA ILE A 32 -3.04 -10.17 -2.82
C ILE A 32 -3.91 -9.12 -3.52
N THR A 33 -4.18 -9.27 -4.83
CA THR A 33 -5.11 -8.38 -5.54
C THR A 33 -6.51 -8.40 -4.92
N LEU A 34 -7.01 -9.58 -4.55
CA LEU A 34 -8.32 -9.71 -3.90
C LEU A 34 -8.36 -8.96 -2.56
N ILE A 35 -7.34 -9.13 -1.72
CA ILE A 35 -7.20 -8.37 -0.47
C ILE A 35 -7.15 -6.86 -0.74
N ASN A 36 -6.37 -6.43 -1.73
CA ASN A 36 -6.23 -5.02 -2.08
C ASN A 36 -7.58 -4.40 -2.49
N VAL A 37 -8.38 -5.10 -3.28
CA VAL A 37 -9.72 -4.64 -3.68
C VAL A 37 -10.66 -4.51 -2.47
N LEU A 38 -10.61 -5.45 -1.52
CA LEU A 38 -11.42 -5.37 -0.29
C LEU A 38 -11.03 -4.17 0.57
N ILE A 39 -9.73 -3.86 0.68
CA ILE A 39 -9.25 -2.68 1.39
C ILE A 39 -9.77 -1.40 0.70
N TRP A 40 -9.65 -1.33 -0.62
CA TRP A 40 -10.18 -0.22 -1.41
C TRP A 40 -11.68 -0.03 -1.24
N TYR A 41 -12.45 -1.11 -1.23
CA TYR A 41 -13.89 -1.06 -1.01
C TYR A 41 -14.22 -0.40 0.34
N TYR A 42 -13.54 -0.81 1.41
CA TYR A 42 -13.71 -0.22 2.75
C TYR A 42 -13.33 1.27 2.78
N VAL A 43 -12.21 1.64 2.16
CA VAL A 43 -11.75 3.04 2.10
C VAL A 43 -12.75 3.90 1.34
N LEU A 44 -13.18 3.47 0.16
CA LEU A 44 -14.15 4.18 -0.66
C LEU A 44 -15.48 4.37 0.07
N GLN A 45 -15.99 3.30 0.70
CA GLN A 45 -17.20 3.39 1.51
C GLN A 45 -17.06 4.44 2.62
N THR A 46 -15.94 4.41 3.36
CA THR A 46 -15.71 5.36 4.46
C THR A 46 -15.61 6.81 3.96
N ILE A 47 -14.97 7.03 2.81
CA ILE A 47 -14.86 8.36 2.19
C ILE A 47 -16.22 8.85 1.68
N VAL A 48 -17.00 7.99 1.04
CA VAL A 48 -18.33 8.33 0.51
C VAL A 48 -19.32 8.61 1.64
N ASP A 49 -19.32 7.79 2.69
CA ASP A 49 -20.19 7.97 3.87
C ASP A 49 -19.90 9.29 4.60
N ASN A 50 -18.68 9.81 4.47
CA ASN A 50 -18.23 11.06 5.08
C ASN A 50 -17.79 12.11 4.05
N ILE A 51 -18.43 12.14 2.88
CA ILE A 51 -18.00 12.97 1.73
C ILE A 51 -17.92 14.47 2.04
N SER A 52 -18.69 14.96 3.02
CA SER A 52 -18.62 16.36 3.46
C SER A 52 -17.32 16.69 4.20
N ASN A 53 -16.58 15.69 4.69
CA ASN A 53 -15.38 15.86 5.48
C ASN A 53 -14.13 15.52 4.65
N TRP A 54 -13.70 16.50 3.84
CA TRP A 54 -12.51 16.43 2.99
C TRP A 54 -11.19 16.15 3.74
N ILE A 55 -11.13 16.40 5.06
CA ILE A 55 -9.98 16.08 5.90
C ILE A 55 -9.70 14.58 5.91
N ILE A 56 -10.75 13.76 5.77
CA ILE A 56 -10.63 12.30 5.74
C ILE A 56 -9.85 11.83 4.50
N ALA A 57 -10.18 12.39 3.33
CA ALA A 57 -9.46 12.10 2.09
C ALA A 57 -8.00 12.57 2.16
N LEU A 58 -7.75 13.74 2.76
CA LEU A 58 -6.38 14.23 2.98
C LEU A 58 -5.58 13.33 3.91
N LEU A 59 -6.16 12.86 5.01
CA LEU A 59 -5.48 11.95 5.94
C LEU A 59 -5.16 10.61 5.27
N TYR A 60 -6.08 10.08 4.46
CA TYR A 60 -5.81 8.88 3.68
C TYR A 60 -4.68 9.11 2.66
N ALA A 61 -4.72 10.22 1.90
CA ALA A 61 -3.67 10.57 0.95
C ALA A 61 -2.29 10.77 1.61
N LEU A 62 -2.24 11.39 2.80
CA LEU A 62 -1.02 11.51 3.60
C LEU A 62 -0.50 10.14 4.05
N GLY A 63 -1.39 9.25 4.47
CA GLY A 63 -1.05 7.88 4.82
C GLY A 63 -0.42 7.14 3.64
N CYS A 64 -1.04 7.25 2.46
CA CYS A 64 -0.51 6.70 1.22
C CYS A 64 0.87 7.27 0.87
N ALA A 65 1.06 8.59 0.96
CA ALA A 65 2.35 9.22 0.68
C ALA A 65 3.46 8.71 1.61
N VAL A 66 3.17 8.63 2.91
CA VAL A 66 4.11 8.09 3.91
C VAL A 66 4.39 6.61 3.66
N GLY A 67 3.36 5.82 3.38
CA GLY A 67 3.49 4.40 3.06
C GLY A 67 4.41 4.16 1.86
N THR A 68 4.24 4.94 0.78
CA THR A 68 5.11 4.90 -0.39
C THR A 68 6.55 5.26 -0.04
N MET A 69 6.78 6.35 0.70
CA MET A 69 8.13 6.74 1.11
C MET A 69 8.82 5.62 1.91
N ILE A 70 8.12 5.04 2.89
CA ILE A 70 8.65 3.93 3.70
C ILE A 70 8.94 2.70 2.84
N ALA A 71 8.00 2.32 1.97
CA ALA A 71 8.14 1.17 1.09
C ALA A 71 9.33 1.35 0.15
N THR A 72 9.45 2.50 -0.52
CA THR A 72 10.55 2.79 -1.43
C THR A 72 11.90 2.79 -0.70
N LEU A 73 11.99 3.40 0.47
CA LEU A 73 13.22 3.37 1.28
C LEU A 73 13.60 1.94 1.70
N TYR A 74 12.62 1.13 2.10
CA TYR A 74 12.85 -0.26 2.47
C TYR A 74 13.37 -1.08 1.28
N PHE A 75 12.76 -0.94 0.11
CA PHE A 75 13.21 -1.62 -1.12
C PHE A 75 14.61 -1.16 -1.54
N GLN A 76 14.89 0.14 -1.48
CA GLN A 76 16.21 0.67 -1.81
C GLN A 76 17.29 0.14 -0.86
N HIS A 77 16.96 -0.06 0.43
CA HIS A 77 17.86 -0.67 1.39
C HIS A 77 18.07 -2.17 1.14
N GLU A 78 17.02 -2.92 0.79
CA GLU A 78 17.10 -4.34 0.42
C GLU A 78 17.97 -4.55 -0.83
N GLU A 79 17.84 -3.66 -1.82
CA GLU A 79 18.63 -3.68 -3.04
C GLU A 79 20.11 -3.39 -2.75
N ASN A 80 20.43 -2.34 -1.98
CA ASN A 80 21.80 -2.02 -1.57
C ASN A 80 22.48 -3.13 -0.77
N LYS A 81 21.75 -3.85 0.08
CA LYS A 81 22.30 -4.98 0.86
C LYS A 81 22.70 -6.15 -0.05
N ASN A 82 22.02 -6.36 -1.16
CA ASN A 82 22.37 -7.40 -2.14
C ASN A 82 23.62 -7.04 -2.97
N TYR A 83 23.96 -5.76 -3.12
CA TYR A 83 25.18 -5.33 -3.82
C TYR A 83 26.42 -5.28 -2.94
N ALA A 84 26.30 -4.98 -1.63
CA ALA A 84 27.43 -4.93 -0.70
C ALA A 84 27.89 -6.32 -0.18
N GLY A 85 27.12 -7.38 -0.46
CA GLY A 85 27.43 -8.76 -0.08
C GLY A 85 28.12 -9.58 -1.17
N LYS A 86 28.60 -8.94 -2.25
CA LYS A 86 29.29 -9.56 -3.38
C LYS A 86 30.72 -9.03 -3.48
#